data_AF-A0AAV5E5C3-F1
#
_entry.id   AF-A0AAV5E5C3-F1
#
_cell.length_a   1.000
_cell.length_b   1.000
_cell.length_c   1.000
_cell.angle_alpha   90.00
_cell.angle_beta   90.00
_cell.angle_gamma   90.00
#
_symmetry.space_group_name_H-M   'P 1'
#
loop_
_entity.id
_entity.type
_entity.pdbx_description
1 polymer ?
#
loop_
_entity_poly.entity_id
_entity_poly.type
_entity_poly.pdbx_seq_one_letter_code
_entity_poly.pdbx_strand_id
1 'polypeptide(L)'
;MRPAPVLAAGGRTVANLLSSTEWMLPSPATQVHTVSVLPSHSPSLRHEFAFSNLATSLRNGASGKGSGELGSPRFYMVRDDLLHPLANGNKARKLDALLPLLRRRGATDIVRIDPRVTCGGCQSAHAAAVGKFIVNFLYLGTLCGTRNQAPYTAERRAAGCSDRVAGTNGTVIWADDVIIENLVVDEDSIDVNGSRRVVIVKEGAGSVQALLGVMRLVEYLSSLTLFGKDEKVHIVVDAGTGTTAVGLALGAVCLGLQWRVTAVMLADTLERYKEREKSLISDFKRLCHELYHGMVEDGSHDSLVQWVDRSSPRRFGKVLHGEIAMCREIAQQTGILLDPMYTLAGWEQAVKLCRGDSETKVVMIHTGGTLGLFGLAQRYSLQFTTDELRQSKGGQP
;
A
#
# COMPACT_ATOMS: atom_id res chain seq x y z
N MET A 1 51.18 -4.12 -14.10
CA MET A 1 50.18 -3.12 -13.67
C MET A 1 48.83 -3.51 -14.26
N ARG A 2 47.89 -3.95 -13.43
CA ARG A 2 46.49 -4.14 -13.85
C ARG A 2 45.81 -2.76 -13.85
N PRO A 3 45.00 -2.41 -14.87
CA PRO A 3 44.31 -1.14 -14.87
C PRO A 3 43.24 -1.12 -13.77
N ALA A 4 43.19 -0.02 -13.04
CA ALA A 4 42.16 0.27 -12.06
C ALA A 4 40.78 0.34 -12.74
N PRO A 5 39.68 -0.07 -12.06
CA PRO A 5 38.35 0.07 -12.61
C PRO A 5 38.04 1.56 -12.76
N VAL A 6 37.71 1.94 -13.99
CA VAL A 6 37.20 3.26 -14.35
C VAL A 6 35.92 3.50 -13.56
N LEU A 7 35.98 4.39 -12.56
CA LEU A 7 34.82 5.08 -12.03
C LEU A 7 34.22 5.89 -13.17
N ALA A 8 33.28 5.27 -13.89
CA ALA A 8 32.52 5.93 -14.94
C ALA A 8 31.60 6.97 -14.30
N ALA A 9 31.72 8.21 -14.78
CA ALA A 9 30.82 9.31 -14.49
C ALA A 9 29.34 8.89 -14.71
N GLY A 10 28.51 9.01 -13.68
CA GLY A 10 27.07 8.73 -13.79
C GLY A 10 26.37 9.06 -12.48
N GLY A 11 25.49 10.07 -12.49
CA GLY A 11 24.66 10.39 -11.32
C GLY A 11 23.86 9.17 -10.86
N ARG A 12 23.50 9.10 -9.57
CA ARG A 12 22.60 8.05 -9.09
C ARG A 12 21.28 8.13 -9.88
N THR A 13 20.72 6.99 -10.28
CA THR A 13 19.35 6.89 -10.85
C THR A 13 18.47 6.05 -9.91
N VAL A 14 17.14 6.19 -10.00
CA VAL A 14 16.23 5.41 -9.14
C VAL A 14 16.39 3.92 -9.44
N ALA A 15 16.59 3.55 -10.70
CA ALA A 15 16.91 2.18 -11.09
C ALA A 15 18.19 1.67 -10.39
N ASN A 16 19.25 2.48 -10.31
CA ASN A 16 20.47 2.10 -9.58
C ASN A 16 20.18 1.88 -8.09
N LEU A 17 19.42 2.78 -7.46
CA LEU A 17 19.03 2.64 -6.05
C LEU A 17 18.22 1.36 -5.82
N LEU A 18 17.20 1.09 -6.66
CA LEU A 18 16.38 -0.10 -6.56
C LEU A 18 17.18 -1.40 -6.78
N SER A 19 18.13 -1.39 -7.74
CA SER A 19 18.99 -2.54 -8.02
C SER A 19 19.99 -2.86 -6.90
N SER A 20 20.44 -1.84 -6.16
CA SER A 20 21.37 -1.97 -5.04
C SER A 20 20.68 -2.25 -3.69
N THR A 21 19.34 -2.14 -3.65
CA THR A 21 18.56 -2.37 -2.44
C THR A 21 18.37 -3.87 -2.21
N GLU A 22 18.60 -4.32 -0.97
CA GLU A 22 18.20 -5.66 -0.56
C GLU A 22 16.71 -5.72 -0.28
N TRP A 23 16.06 -6.78 -0.76
CA TRP A 23 14.61 -6.93 -0.74
C TRP A 23 14.17 -8.13 0.09
N MET A 24 13.09 -7.96 0.84
CA MET A 24 12.44 -9.06 1.57
C MET A 24 11.70 -10.00 0.61
N LEU A 25 11.00 -9.44 -0.38
CA LEU A 25 10.26 -10.18 -1.39
C LEU A 25 11.23 -10.62 -2.49
N PRO A 26 11.23 -11.92 -2.86
CA PRO A 26 12.16 -12.46 -3.85
C PRO A 26 11.95 -11.87 -5.25
N SER A 27 10.75 -11.35 -5.53
CA SER A 27 10.41 -10.73 -6.81
C SER A 27 9.43 -9.58 -6.61
N PRO A 28 9.52 -8.49 -7.41
CA PRO A 28 8.49 -7.47 -7.43
C PRO A 28 7.22 -7.93 -8.19
N ALA A 29 7.27 -9.08 -8.85
CA ALA A 29 6.20 -9.56 -9.70
C ALA A 29 4.86 -9.73 -8.95
N THR A 30 3.79 -9.41 -9.66
CA THR A 30 2.41 -9.47 -9.16
C THR A 30 1.47 -9.73 -10.32
N GLN A 31 0.34 -10.38 -10.05
CA GLN A 31 -0.63 -10.71 -11.10
C GLN A 31 -1.40 -9.47 -11.51
N VAL A 32 -1.72 -9.36 -12.80
CA VAL A 32 -2.55 -8.28 -13.34
C VAL A 32 -3.79 -8.91 -13.95
N HIS A 33 -4.96 -8.51 -13.43
CA HIS A 33 -6.25 -8.94 -13.95
C HIS A 33 -6.84 -7.84 -14.82
N THR A 34 -7.58 -8.21 -15.86
CA THR A 34 -8.39 -7.25 -16.63
C THR A 34 -9.85 -7.40 -16.20
N VAL A 35 -10.46 -6.31 -15.77
CA VAL A 35 -11.86 -6.25 -15.38
C VAL A 35 -12.63 -5.49 -16.45
N SER A 36 -13.59 -6.16 -17.08
CA SER A 36 -14.54 -5.51 -17.99
C SER A 36 -15.77 -5.04 -17.21
N VAL A 37 -16.25 -3.85 -17.56
CA VAL A 37 -17.44 -3.23 -16.98
C VAL A 37 -18.55 -3.29 -18.02
N LEU A 38 -19.55 -4.13 -17.77
CA LEU A 38 -20.68 -4.39 -18.65
C LEU A 38 -21.94 -3.68 -18.13
N PRO A 39 -22.85 -3.23 -19.02
CA PRO A 39 -24.18 -2.79 -18.62
C PRO A 39 -24.93 -3.91 -17.89
N SER A 40 -25.59 -3.61 -16.78
CA SER A 40 -26.48 -4.56 -16.12
C SER A 40 -27.84 -4.58 -16.82
N HIS A 41 -28.28 -5.75 -17.28
CA HIS A 41 -29.64 -5.98 -17.79
C HIS A 41 -30.58 -6.63 -16.76
N SER A 42 -30.15 -6.77 -15.50
CA SER A 42 -30.98 -7.40 -14.46
C SER A 42 -31.80 -6.37 -13.67
N PRO A 43 -33.13 -6.51 -13.59
CA PRO A 43 -33.99 -5.66 -12.77
C PRO A 43 -33.81 -5.88 -11.24
N SER A 44 -33.04 -6.88 -10.82
CA SER A 44 -32.77 -7.19 -9.41
C SER A 44 -31.44 -6.64 -8.88
N LEU A 45 -30.54 -6.16 -9.75
CA LEU A 45 -29.28 -5.57 -9.32
C LEU A 45 -29.53 -4.12 -8.89
N ARG A 46 -29.16 -3.78 -7.65
CA ARG A 46 -29.23 -2.39 -7.15
C ARG A 46 -28.24 -1.45 -7.85
N HIS A 47 -27.45 -1.96 -8.79
CA HIS A 47 -26.37 -1.28 -9.47
C HIS A 47 -26.47 -1.48 -10.99
N GLU A 48 -26.15 -0.41 -11.73
CA GLU A 48 -26.25 -0.30 -13.19
C GLU A 48 -25.26 -1.21 -13.98
N PHE A 49 -24.40 -1.99 -13.31
CA PHE A 49 -23.27 -2.68 -13.96
C PHE A 49 -23.05 -4.12 -13.49
N ALA A 50 -22.53 -4.94 -14.42
CA ALA A 50 -21.99 -6.27 -14.18
C ALA A 50 -20.49 -6.29 -14.51
N PHE A 51 -19.74 -7.18 -13.87
CA PHE A 51 -18.29 -7.27 -14.05
C PHE A 51 -17.86 -8.65 -14.53
N SER A 52 -16.86 -8.72 -15.40
CA SER A 52 -16.20 -9.98 -15.76
C SER A 52 -14.69 -9.85 -15.62
N ASN A 53 -14.04 -10.91 -15.13
CA ASN A 53 -12.61 -10.96 -14.89
C ASN A 53 -11.93 -11.87 -15.92
N LEU A 54 -11.03 -11.29 -16.70
CA LEU A 54 -10.11 -12.00 -17.58
C LEU A 54 -8.73 -12.04 -16.89
N ALA A 55 -8.44 -13.19 -16.27
CA ALA A 55 -7.13 -13.43 -15.69
C ALA A 55 -6.10 -13.59 -16.82
N THR A 56 -5.24 -12.59 -16.99
CA THR A 56 -4.15 -12.69 -17.96
C THR A 56 -2.90 -13.15 -17.20
N SER A 57 -2.52 -14.42 -17.37
CA SER A 57 -1.23 -14.87 -16.84
C SER A 57 -0.12 -14.27 -17.70
N LEU A 58 0.50 -13.19 -17.22
CA LEU A 58 1.64 -12.56 -17.88
C LEU A 58 2.89 -13.43 -17.66
N ARG A 59 2.96 -14.58 -18.33
CA ARG A 59 4.24 -15.20 -18.68
C ARG A 59 4.67 -14.62 -20.02
N ASN A 60 5.89 -14.12 -20.08
CA ASN A 60 6.50 -13.54 -21.30
C ASN A 60 6.12 -14.37 -22.54
N GLY A 61 5.38 -13.75 -23.48
CA GLY A 61 5.31 -14.24 -24.86
C GLY A 61 3.96 -14.68 -25.44
N ALA A 62 2.79 -14.44 -24.81
CA ALA A 62 1.52 -14.77 -25.45
C ALA A 62 0.57 -13.56 -25.52
N SER A 63 0.46 -12.95 -26.71
CA SER A 63 -0.66 -12.06 -27.02
C SER A 63 -1.94 -12.88 -27.15
N GLY A 64 -2.63 -13.13 -26.04
CA GLY A 64 -3.98 -13.66 -26.05
C GLY A 64 -4.93 -12.57 -26.55
N LYS A 65 -5.30 -12.62 -27.83
CA LYS A 65 -6.49 -11.92 -28.34
C LYS A 65 -7.73 -12.57 -27.71
N GLY A 66 -8.07 -12.12 -26.50
CA GLY A 66 -9.36 -12.40 -25.90
C GLY A 66 -10.44 -11.68 -26.68
N SER A 67 -11.38 -12.44 -27.24
CA SER A 67 -12.59 -11.98 -27.92
C SER A 67 -13.57 -11.34 -26.92
N GLY A 68 -13.20 -10.18 -26.36
CA GLY A 68 -14.13 -9.30 -25.66
C GLY A 68 -14.81 -8.38 -26.65
N GLU A 69 -16.12 -8.17 -26.49
CA GLU A 69 -16.90 -7.19 -27.27
C GLU A 69 -16.13 -5.88 -27.42
N LEU A 70 -15.84 -5.55 -28.68
CA LEU A 70 -15.04 -4.41 -29.09
C LEU A 70 -15.79 -3.12 -28.69
N GLY A 71 -15.54 -2.59 -27.48
CA GLY A 71 -16.14 -1.33 -27.02
C GLY A 71 -16.51 -1.24 -25.52
N SER A 72 -16.41 -2.31 -24.73
CA SER A 72 -16.74 -2.22 -23.29
C SER A 72 -15.64 -1.52 -22.47
N PRO A 73 -16.00 -0.60 -21.55
CA PRO A 73 -15.05 0.01 -20.62
C PRO A 73 -14.34 -1.06 -19.78
N ARG A 74 -13.03 -0.92 -19.59
CA ARG A 74 -12.22 -1.88 -18.82
C ARG A 74 -11.14 -1.18 -18.03
N PHE A 75 -10.76 -1.78 -16.91
CA PHE A 75 -9.59 -1.38 -16.14
C PHE A 75 -8.74 -2.61 -15.80
N TYR A 76 -7.48 -2.37 -15.46
CA TYR A 76 -6.56 -3.40 -15.01
C TYR A 76 -6.44 -3.36 -13.50
N MET A 77 -6.20 -4.50 -12.88
CA MET A 77 -6.05 -4.58 -11.44
C MET A 77 -4.78 -5.34 -11.07
N VAL A 78 -3.90 -4.65 -10.37
CA VAL A 78 -2.66 -5.18 -9.82
C VAL A 78 -2.97 -5.89 -8.51
N ARG A 79 -2.80 -7.22 -8.49
CA ARG A 79 -3.21 -8.12 -7.41
C ARG A 79 -2.18 -8.21 -6.29
N ASP A 80 -1.84 -7.06 -5.71
CA ASP A 80 -0.90 -7.00 -4.60
C ASP A 80 -1.45 -7.71 -3.33
N ASP A 81 -2.75 -7.97 -3.26
CA ASP A 81 -3.37 -8.84 -2.26
C ASP A 81 -2.87 -10.29 -2.29
N LEU A 82 -2.33 -10.74 -3.43
CA LEU A 82 -1.82 -12.09 -3.62
C LEU A 82 -0.30 -12.20 -3.40
N LEU A 83 0.38 -11.11 -3.02
CA LEU A 83 1.85 -11.12 -2.90
C LEU A 83 2.39 -12.15 -1.93
N HIS A 84 1.66 -12.36 -0.84
CA HIS A 84 2.14 -13.20 0.23
C HIS A 84 0.95 -13.62 1.11
N PRO A 85 0.89 -14.88 1.61
CA PRO A 85 -0.32 -15.46 2.21
C PRO A 85 -0.75 -14.88 3.56
N LEU A 86 0.12 -14.17 4.26
CA LEU A 86 -0.14 -13.63 5.62
C LEU A 86 0.16 -12.13 5.77
N ALA A 87 0.96 -11.59 4.84
CA ALA A 87 1.39 -10.21 4.81
C ALA A 87 0.96 -9.69 3.44
N ASN A 88 -0.34 -9.51 3.27
CA ASN A 88 -0.92 -9.28 1.96
C ASN A 88 -0.93 -7.78 1.63
N GLY A 89 -0.95 -7.47 0.34
CA GLY A 89 -1.25 -6.13 -0.13
C GLY A 89 -0.08 -5.15 -0.06
N ASN A 90 -0.42 -3.87 -0.12
CA ASN A 90 0.58 -2.80 -0.21
C ASN A 90 1.45 -2.64 1.06
N LYS A 91 1.12 -3.30 2.16
CA LYS A 91 1.93 -3.27 3.39
C LYS A 91 3.18 -4.13 3.20
N ALA A 92 3.08 -5.24 2.48
CA ALA A 92 4.22 -6.07 2.11
C ALA A 92 5.23 -5.30 1.28
N ARG A 93 4.74 -4.53 0.29
CA ARG A 93 5.58 -3.64 -0.54
C ARG A 93 6.37 -2.64 0.30
N LYS A 94 5.73 -1.98 1.26
CA LYS A 94 6.41 -1.01 2.11
C LYS A 94 7.46 -1.64 3.01
N LEU A 95 7.18 -2.86 3.49
CA LEU A 95 8.11 -3.61 4.31
C LEU A 95 9.25 -4.25 3.49
N ASP A 96 9.09 -4.33 2.17
CA ASP A 96 10.01 -4.99 1.24
C ASP A 96 11.44 -4.44 1.34
N ALA A 97 11.59 -3.11 1.31
CA ALA A 97 12.87 -2.43 1.54
C ALA A 97 13.18 -2.17 3.02
N LEU A 98 12.14 -1.97 3.84
CA LEU A 98 12.34 -1.57 5.23
C LEU A 98 12.92 -2.72 6.07
N LEU A 99 12.37 -3.93 5.99
CA LEU A 99 12.77 -5.02 6.87
C LEU A 99 14.23 -5.47 6.69
N PRO A 100 14.76 -5.63 5.45
CA PRO A 100 16.18 -5.95 5.26
C PRO A 100 17.10 -4.88 5.84
N LEU A 101 16.74 -3.60 5.68
CA LEU A 101 17.49 -2.49 6.26
C LEU A 101 17.52 -2.55 7.79
N LEU A 102 16.37 -2.81 8.43
CA LEU A 102 16.30 -2.93 9.88
C LEU A 102 17.09 -4.14 10.38
N ARG A 103 17.05 -5.26 9.65
CA ARG A 103 17.84 -6.45 9.98
C ARG A 103 19.34 -6.19 9.92
N ARG A 104 19.83 -5.52 8.87
CA ARG A 104 21.26 -5.12 8.77
C ARG A 104 21.68 -4.18 9.90
N ARG A 105 20.76 -3.34 10.35
CA ARG A 105 20.97 -2.48 11.53
C ARG A 105 20.84 -3.26 12.83
N GLY A 106 20.76 -4.59 12.83
CA GLY A 106 20.68 -5.39 14.05
C GLY A 106 19.41 -5.16 14.86
N ALA A 107 18.31 -4.72 14.23
CA ALA A 107 17.03 -4.58 14.92
C ALA A 107 16.57 -5.94 15.46
N THR A 108 16.35 -6.03 16.77
CA THR A 108 15.88 -7.25 17.45
C THR A 108 14.37 -7.24 17.62
N ASP A 109 13.77 -6.06 17.74
CA ASP A 109 12.35 -5.86 18.04
C ASP A 109 11.80 -4.72 17.19
N ILE A 110 10.55 -4.83 16.74
CA ILE A 110 9.82 -3.71 16.13
C ILE A 110 8.60 -3.35 16.96
N VAL A 111 8.49 -2.05 17.23
CA VAL A 111 7.33 -1.44 17.85
C VAL A 111 6.56 -0.67 16.79
N ARG A 112 5.27 -1.01 16.63
CA ARG A 112 4.37 -0.24 15.77
C ARG A 112 3.60 0.78 16.58
N ILE A 113 3.53 2.01 16.09
CA ILE A 113 2.69 3.07 16.68
C ILE A 113 1.54 3.39 15.74
N ASP A 114 0.35 3.50 16.33
CA ASP A 114 -0.84 3.98 15.65
C ASP A 114 -1.61 4.93 16.57
N PRO A 115 -1.46 6.25 16.41
CA PRO A 115 -2.12 7.23 17.26
C PRO A 115 -3.64 7.31 17.00
N ARG A 116 -4.14 6.66 15.94
CA ARG A 116 -5.54 6.80 15.47
C ARG A 116 -6.43 5.63 15.87
N VAL A 117 -5.88 4.59 16.48
CA VAL A 117 -6.66 3.42 16.89
C VAL A 117 -7.25 3.63 18.29
N THR A 118 -8.55 3.90 18.33
CA THR A 118 -9.42 3.54 19.46
C THR A 118 -10.07 2.18 19.13
N CYS A 119 -9.56 1.11 19.76
CA CYS A 119 -10.15 -0.24 19.78
C CYS A 119 -10.39 -1.00 18.45
N GLY A 120 -9.85 -0.56 17.30
CA GLY A 120 -10.02 -1.26 16.00
C GLY A 120 -8.74 -1.77 15.30
N GLY A 121 -7.56 -1.50 15.85
CA GLY A 121 -6.28 -1.70 15.15
C GLY A 121 -5.60 -3.05 15.34
N CYS A 122 -6.15 -3.93 16.18
CA CYS A 122 -5.66 -5.31 16.32
C CYS A 122 -5.82 -6.13 15.03
N GLN A 123 -6.57 -5.63 14.05
CA GLN A 123 -6.81 -6.25 12.73
C GLN A 123 -6.03 -5.58 11.59
N SER A 124 -5.09 -4.68 11.91
CA SER A 124 -4.29 -3.99 10.90
C SER A 124 -3.46 -5.00 10.10
N ALA A 125 -3.67 -5.04 8.78
CA ALA A 125 -2.84 -5.84 7.87
C ALA A 125 -1.34 -5.51 7.97
N HIS A 126 -1.00 -4.29 8.41
CA HIS A 126 0.38 -3.91 8.68
C HIS A 126 0.94 -4.59 9.93
N ALA A 127 0.16 -4.71 11.00
CA ALA A 127 0.58 -5.40 12.22
C ALA A 127 0.77 -6.90 11.98
N ALA A 128 -0.15 -7.53 11.25
CA ALA A 128 0.00 -8.94 10.85
C ALA A 128 1.23 -9.17 9.96
N ALA A 129 1.52 -8.23 9.04
CA ALA A 129 2.69 -8.31 8.19
C ALA A 129 4.01 -8.25 8.98
N VAL A 130 4.15 -7.28 9.89
CA VAL A 130 5.37 -7.14 10.70
C VAL A 130 5.54 -8.34 11.64
N GLY A 131 4.46 -8.79 12.30
CA GLY A 131 4.50 -9.90 13.25
C GLY A 131 4.93 -11.24 12.66
N LYS A 132 4.86 -11.44 11.33
CA LYS A 132 5.37 -12.66 10.70
C LYS A 132 6.89 -12.66 10.52
N PHE A 133 7.46 -11.51 10.17
CA PHE A 133 8.87 -11.44 9.77
C PHE A 133 9.80 -11.16 10.95
N ILE A 134 9.25 -10.93 12.14
CA ILE A 134 10.02 -10.52 13.32
C ILE A 134 9.61 -11.36 14.52
N VAL A 135 10.61 -11.96 15.15
CA VAL A 135 10.47 -12.90 16.28
C VAL A 135 9.82 -12.22 17.49
N ASN A 136 10.15 -10.95 17.74
CA ASN A 136 9.57 -10.13 18.79
C ASN A 136 8.89 -8.88 18.21
N PHE A 137 7.59 -8.98 17.93
CA PHE A 137 6.78 -7.84 17.49
C PHE A 137 5.86 -7.39 18.62
N LEU A 138 6.00 -6.12 19.04
CA LEU A 138 5.07 -5.51 19.98
C LEU A 138 4.18 -4.49 19.27
N TYR A 139 2.89 -4.81 19.22
CA TYR A 139 1.87 -3.88 18.76
C TYR A 139 1.45 -2.96 19.92
N LEU A 140 1.87 -1.70 19.90
CA LEU A 140 1.36 -0.66 20.79
C LEU A 140 0.24 0.10 20.09
N GLY A 141 -0.93 -0.55 19.97
CA GLY A 141 -2.16 0.19 19.75
C GLY A 141 -2.51 0.87 21.06
N THR A 142 -2.69 2.18 21.04
CA THR A 142 -2.97 2.94 22.24
C THR A 142 -4.16 2.33 23.00
N LEU A 143 -3.88 1.67 24.14
CA LEU A 143 -4.84 1.46 25.23
C LEU A 143 -5.12 2.83 25.85
N CYS A 144 -5.74 3.74 25.10
CA CYS A 144 -6.21 5.01 25.63
C CYS A 144 -7.49 5.39 24.89
N GLY A 145 -8.62 5.12 25.54
CA GLY A 145 -9.82 5.90 25.29
C GLY A 145 -9.51 7.38 25.56
N THR A 146 -9.55 8.21 24.52
CA THR A 146 -10.15 9.55 24.47
C THR A 146 -9.65 10.25 23.20
N ARG A 147 -10.60 10.75 22.41
CA ARG A 147 -10.50 11.15 21.01
C ARG A 147 -9.61 12.37 20.67
N ASN A 148 -8.90 12.96 21.63
CA ASN A 148 -8.31 14.30 21.50
C ASN A 148 -6.87 14.43 22.02
N GLN A 149 -6.05 13.38 21.98
CA GLN A 149 -4.63 13.54 22.31
C GLN A 149 -3.83 13.96 21.07
N ALA A 150 -3.01 15.02 21.21
CA ALA A 150 -2.15 15.52 20.15
C ALA A 150 -1.15 14.44 19.70
N PRO A 151 -0.74 14.39 18.41
CA PRO A 151 0.20 13.39 17.88
C PRO A 151 1.46 13.25 18.75
N TYR A 152 1.96 14.37 19.25
CA TYR A 152 3.14 14.48 20.12
C TYR A 152 3.04 13.65 21.42
N THR A 153 1.86 13.54 22.04
CA THR A 153 1.72 12.79 23.30
C THR A 153 1.61 11.28 23.08
N ALA A 154 1.12 10.84 21.92
CA ALA A 154 1.11 9.43 21.53
C ALA A 154 2.53 8.94 21.19
N GLU A 155 3.31 9.73 20.45
CA GLU A 155 4.71 9.44 20.11
C GLU A 155 5.59 9.35 21.36
N ARG A 156 5.50 10.30 22.31
CA ARG A 156 6.26 10.25 23.57
C ARG A 156 5.92 9.04 24.43
N ARG A 157 4.64 8.64 24.51
CA ARG A 157 4.24 7.44 25.28
C ARG A 157 4.73 6.16 24.65
N ALA A 158 4.70 6.08 23.32
CA ALA A 158 5.22 4.93 22.62
C ALA A 158 6.75 4.85 22.69
N ALA A 159 7.46 5.98 22.64
CA ALA A 159 8.88 6.03 22.95
C ALA A 159 9.16 5.49 24.36
N GLY A 160 8.44 5.99 25.39
CA GLY A 160 8.59 5.49 26.75
C GLY A 160 8.21 4.01 26.95
N CYS A 161 7.25 3.47 26.19
CA CYS A 161 6.98 2.03 26.19
C CYS A 161 8.07 1.24 25.45
N SER A 162 8.64 1.80 24.38
CA SER A 162 9.75 1.19 23.64
C SER A 162 11.02 1.16 24.49
N ASP A 163 11.29 2.19 25.29
CA ASP A 163 12.39 2.21 26.26
C ASP A 163 12.24 1.08 27.29
N ARG A 164 11.01 0.78 27.70
CA ARG A 164 10.71 -0.36 28.60
C ARG A 164 10.91 -1.72 27.93
N VAL A 165 10.67 -1.82 26.61
CA VAL A 165 10.92 -3.04 25.82
C VAL A 165 12.42 -3.24 25.58
N ALA A 166 13.12 -2.15 25.29
CA ALA A 166 14.56 -2.10 25.09
C ALA A 166 15.32 -2.47 26.39
N GLY A 167 14.77 -2.10 27.55
CA GLY A 167 15.41 -2.29 28.84
C GLY A 167 16.55 -1.29 29.06
N THR A 168 17.27 -1.41 30.18
CA THR A 168 18.28 -0.41 30.60
C THR A 168 19.49 -0.30 29.69
N ASN A 169 19.78 -1.34 28.91
CA ASN A 169 20.93 -1.41 28.00
C ASN A 169 20.51 -1.40 26.51
N GLY A 170 19.21 -1.33 26.21
CA GLY A 170 18.73 -1.35 24.84
C GLY A 170 18.65 0.04 24.21
N THR A 171 18.60 0.09 22.88
CA THR A 171 18.49 1.34 22.10
C THR A 171 17.16 1.39 21.36
N VAL A 172 16.54 2.58 21.31
CA VAL A 172 15.32 2.84 20.55
C VAL A 172 15.62 3.79 19.39
N ILE A 173 15.24 3.41 18.17
CA ILE A 173 15.49 4.19 16.94
C ILE A 173 14.20 4.28 16.13
N TRP A 174 13.92 5.42 15.50
CA TRP A 174 12.81 5.53 14.55
C TRP A 174 13.21 5.02 13.18
N ALA A 175 12.32 4.31 12.51
CA ALA A 175 12.57 3.81 11.15
C ALA A 175 12.95 4.92 10.16
N ASP A 176 12.41 6.13 10.34
CA ASP A 176 12.69 7.31 9.51
C ASP A 176 14.13 7.82 9.67
N ASP A 177 14.74 7.59 10.83
CA ASP A 177 16.12 7.98 11.14
C ASP A 177 17.14 6.98 10.57
N VAL A 178 16.68 5.84 10.03
CA VAL A 178 17.55 4.81 9.46
C VAL A 178 17.93 5.18 8.03
N ILE A 179 18.95 6.01 7.87
CA ILE A 179 19.45 6.50 6.57
C ILE A 179 20.05 5.36 5.73
N ILE A 180 19.73 5.35 4.43
CA ILE A 180 20.22 4.39 3.42
C ILE A 180 21.71 4.63 3.10
N GLU A 181 22.22 5.85 3.17
CA GLU A 181 23.62 6.17 2.80
C GLU A 181 24.69 5.61 3.77
N ASN A 182 24.30 5.23 4.99
CA ASN A 182 25.19 4.52 5.92
C ASN A 182 25.13 2.99 5.70
N LEU A 183 25.17 2.54 4.43
CA LEU A 183 25.20 1.13 4.02
C LEU A 183 26.54 0.44 4.30
N VAL A 184 27.57 1.20 4.67
CA VAL A 184 28.74 0.67 5.38
C VAL A 184 28.33 0.55 6.85
N VAL A 185 27.84 -0.63 7.22
CA VAL A 185 27.83 -1.02 8.63
C VAL A 185 29.28 -1.35 8.95
N ASP A 186 29.90 -0.63 9.88
CA ASP A 186 31.03 -1.18 10.63
C ASP A 186 30.53 -2.51 11.19
N GLU A 187 31.02 -3.63 10.65
CA GLU A 187 30.75 -4.98 11.15
C GLU A 187 31.03 -5.08 12.66
N ASP A 188 31.83 -4.16 13.19
CA ASP A 188 32.20 -4.00 14.60
C ASP A 188 31.09 -3.43 15.52
N SER A 189 29.93 -3.01 14.99
CA SER A 189 28.82 -2.42 15.78
C SER A 189 27.62 -3.34 16.02
N ILE A 190 27.75 -4.62 15.65
CA ILE A 190 26.87 -5.67 16.19
C ILE A 190 27.26 -5.84 17.66
N ASP A 191 26.45 -5.27 18.54
CA ASP A 191 26.67 -5.35 19.98
C ASP A 191 26.75 -6.83 20.41
N VAL A 192 27.99 -7.27 20.69
CA VAL A 192 28.36 -8.63 21.11
C VAL A 192 27.66 -9.02 22.43
N ASN A 193 27.00 -8.07 23.10
CA ASN A 193 26.36 -8.23 24.40
C ASN A 193 24.86 -8.58 24.37
N GLY A 194 24.23 -8.75 23.21
CA GLY A 194 22.81 -9.13 23.14
C GLY A 194 21.83 -8.04 23.59
N SER A 195 22.25 -6.78 23.58
CA SER A 195 21.37 -5.64 23.89
C SER A 195 20.27 -5.48 22.84
N ARG A 196 19.04 -5.24 23.30
CA ARG A 196 17.88 -5.10 22.40
C ARG A 196 17.94 -3.79 21.62
N ARG A 197 17.73 -3.87 20.32
CA ARG A 197 17.60 -2.72 19.42
C ARG A 197 16.16 -2.67 18.91
N VAL A 198 15.38 -1.77 19.51
CA VAL A 198 13.96 -1.60 19.23
C VAL A 198 13.80 -0.55 18.15
N VAL A 199 13.15 -0.90 17.05
CA VAL A 199 12.84 0.05 15.98
C VAL A 199 11.37 0.42 15.99
N ILE A 200 11.09 1.71 15.99
CA ILE A 200 9.74 2.25 15.93
C ILE A 200 9.33 2.48 14.47
N VAL A 201 8.24 1.83 14.04
CA VAL A 201 7.65 2.00 12.71
C VAL A 201 6.32 2.76 12.84
N LYS A 202 6.24 3.92 12.17
CA LYS A 202 5.03 4.74 12.09
C LYS A 202 3.90 4.01 11.36
N GLU A 203 2.66 4.42 11.64
CA GLU A 203 1.47 3.89 10.99
C GLU A 203 1.59 3.88 9.46
N GLY A 204 1.26 2.74 8.85
CA GLY A 204 1.30 2.56 7.40
C GLY A 204 2.70 2.65 6.79
N ALA A 205 3.76 2.53 7.61
CA ALA A 205 5.16 2.67 7.24
C ALA A 205 5.43 3.96 6.45
N GLY A 206 5.02 5.11 6.99
CA GLY A 206 5.25 6.43 6.37
C GLY A 206 6.71 6.88 6.44
N SER A 207 7.60 6.16 5.75
CA SER A 207 9.05 6.35 5.70
C SER A 207 9.53 6.32 4.25
N VAL A 208 10.73 6.86 3.98
CA VAL A 208 11.30 6.87 2.62
C VAL A 208 11.61 5.46 2.11
N GLN A 209 12.06 4.58 2.99
CA GLN A 209 12.36 3.18 2.72
C GLN A 209 11.11 2.46 2.22
N ALA A 210 9.95 2.76 2.80
CA ALA A 210 8.69 2.21 2.33
C ALA A 210 8.28 2.70 0.94
N LEU A 211 8.70 3.91 0.54
CA LEU A 211 8.48 4.41 -0.82
C LEU A 211 9.24 3.56 -1.83
N LEU A 212 10.48 3.16 -1.53
CA LEU A 212 11.30 2.35 -2.44
C LEU A 212 10.65 1.02 -2.83
N GLY A 213 10.05 0.31 -1.87
CA GLY A 213 9.35 -0.93 -2.18
C GLY A 213 8.09 -0.73 -3.03
N VAL A 214 7.48 0.46 -2.98
CA VAL A 214 6.38 0.84 -3.89
C VAL A 214 6.94 1.27 -5.26
N MET A 215 8.06 1.98 -5.30
CA MET A 215 8.72 2.37 -6.55
C MET A 215 9.24 1.15 -7.33
N ARG A 216 9.70 0.11 -6.62
CA ARG A 216 10.04 -1.21 -7.20
C ARG A 216 8.87 -1.84 -7.96
N LEU A 217 7.63 -1.64 -7.47
CA LEU A 217 6.43 -2.07 -8.20
C LEU A 217 6.23 -1.24 -9.46
N VAL A 218 6.43 0.08 -9.40
CA VAL A 218 6.31 0.96 -10.58
C VAL A 218 7.33 0.57 -11.65
N GLU A 219 8.59 0.34 -11.27
CA GLU A 219 9.64 -0.14 -12.16
C GLU A 219 9.23 -1.47 -12.82
N TYR A 220 8.79 -2.45 -12.03
CA TYR A 220 8.31 -3.72 -12.54
C TYR A 220 7.14 -3.54 -13.52
N LEU A 221 6.11 -2.78 -13.15
CA LEU A 221 4.96 -2.55 -14.02
C LEU A 221 5.36 -1.85 -15.31
N SER A 222 6.27 -0.87 -15.25
CA SER A 222 6.78 -0.13 -16.42
C SER A 222 7.58 -1.00 -17.40
N SER A 223 8.11 -2.12 -16.92
CA SER A 223 8.81 -3.11 -17.75
C SER A 223 7.84 -4.04 -18.51
N LEU A 224 6.56 -4.09 -18.11
CA LEU A 224 5.55 -4.87 -18.79
C LEU A 224 5.13 -4.16 -20.08
N THR A 225 5.02 -4.89 -21.18
CA THR A 225 4.54 -4.36 -22.46
C THR A 225 3.19 -3.65 -22.35
N LEU A 226 2.35 -4.10 -21.41
CA LEU A 226 1.04 -3.54 -21.16
C LEU A 226 1.08 -2.09 -20.62
N PHE A 227 2.13 -1.75 -19.87
CA PHE A 227 2.30 -0.45 -19.21
C PHE A 227 3.67 0.14 -19.53
N GLY A 228 4.14 0.03 -20.77
CA GLY A 228 5.45 0.57 -21.16
C GLY A 228 5.59 2.09 -20.92
N LYS A 229 6.80 2.62 -21.12
CA LYS A 229 7.10 4.05 -20.89
C LYS A 229 6.23 5.02 -21.69
N ASP A 230 5.83 4.62 -22.90
CA ASP A 230 5.03 5.44 -23.81
C ASP A 230 3.52 5.38 -23.52
N GLU A 231 3.10 4.54 -22.57
CA GLU A 231 1.70 4.33 -22.25
C GLU A 231 1.17 5.36 -21.24
N LYS A 232 0.02 5.95 -21.55
CA LYS A 232 -0.74 6.78 -20.60
C LYS A 232 -1.42 5.85 -19.61
N VAL A 233 -0.97 5.87 -18.35
CA VAL A 233 -1.54 5.05 -17.28
C VAL A 233 -2.11 5.93 -16.19
N HIS A 234 -3.33 5.61 -15.74
CA HIS A 234 -3.96 6.27 -14.61
C HIS A 234 -4.13 5.26 -13.48
N ILE A 235 -3.25 5.35 -12.48
CA ILE A 235 -3.28 4.50 -11.30
C ILE A 235 -4.33 4.99 -10.32
N VAL A 236 -5.14 4.07 -9.81
CA VAL A 236 -6.13 4.28 -8.76
C VAL A 236 -5.75 3.46 -7.54
N VAL A 237 -5.70 4.10 -6.37
CA VAL A 237 -5.36 3.44 -5.12
C VAL A 237 -6.16 4.02 -3.96
N ASP A 238 -6.52 3.18 -3.00
CA ASP A 238 -7.10 3.65 -1.74
C ASP A 238 -6.02 4.20 -0.78
N ALA A 239 -6.37 5.21 0.01
CA ALA A 239 -5.42 5.87 0.90
C ALA A 239 -5.94 5.98 2.34
N GLY A 240 -5.27 5.25 3.24
CA GLY A 240 -5.35 5.48 4.68
C GLY A 240 -4.29 6.47 5.18
N THR A 241 -3.00 6.17 4.92
CA THR A 241 -1.87 7.05 5.31
C THR A 241 -1.28 7.85 4.16
N GLY A 242 -1.61 7.49 2.91
CA GLY A 242 -1.13 8.15 1.69
C GLY A 242 0.21 7.65 1.15
N THR A 243 1.04 6.97 1.94
CA THR A 243 2.41 6.55 1.54
C THR A 243 2.45 5.74 0.25
N THR A 244 1.46 4.86 0.01
CA THR A 244 1.41 4.05 -1.21
C THR A 244 1.16 4.93 -2.43
N ALA A 245 0.23 5.88 -2.36
CA ALA A 245 -0.05 6.80 -3.46
C ALA A 245 1.16 7.68 -3.78
N VAL A 246 1.81 8.21 -2.75
CA VAL A 246 3.02 9.04 -2.89
C VAL A 246 4.16 8.23 -3.51
N GLY A 247 4.39 6.99 -3.06
CA GLY A 247 5.42 6.12 -3.64
C GLY A 247 5.16 5.76 -5.11
N LEU A 248 3.90 5.54 -5.49
CA LEU A 248 3.52 5.31 -6.89
C LEU A 248 3.79 6.55 -7.76
N ALA A 249 3.40 7.73 -7.26
CA ALA A 249 3.58 8.98 -7.99
C ALA A 249 5.07 9.37 -8.12
N LEU A 250 5.83 9.27 -7.03
CA LEU A 250 7.28 9.48 -7.05
C LEU A 250 7.99 8.49 -7.97
N GLY A 251 7.59 7.21 -7.94
CA GLY A 251 8.13 6.20 -8.86
C GLY A 251 7.90 6.57 -10.32
N ALA A 252 6.68 7.01 -10.66
CA ALA A 252 6.36 7.45 -12.01
C ALA A 252 7.20 8.63 -12.46
N VAL A 253 7.31 9.67 -11.63
CA VAL A 253 8.13 10.85 -11.91
C VAL A 253 9.60 10.46 -12.08
N CYS A 254 10.18 9.72 -11.14
CA CYS A 254 11.60 9.38 -11.20
C CYS A 254 11.97 8.46 -12.37
N LEU A 255 11.02 7.69 -12.90
CA LEU A 255 11.20 6.82 -14.06
C LEU A 255 10.82 7.49 -15.38
N GLY A 256 10.37 8.76 -15.35
CA GLY A 256 9.96 9.53 -16.54
C GLY A 256 8.71 8.99 -17.23
N LEU A 257 7.76 8.44 -16.46
CA LEU A 257 6.55 7.81 -16.98
C LEU A 257 5.41 8.84 -17.10
N GLN A 258 4.59 8.72 -18.13
CA GLN A 258 3.36 9.53 -18.30
C GLN A 258 2.20 9.02 -17.42
N TRP A 259 2.52 8.59 -16.20
CA TRP A 259 1.56 7.97 -15.30
C TRP A 259 1.01 8.99 -14.32
N ARG A 260 -0.30 8.94 -14.08
CA ARG A 260 -0.99 9.76 -13.08
C ARG A 260 -1.50 8.88 -11.95
N VAL A 261 -1.57 9.42 -10.74
CA VAL A 261 -2.06 8.69 -9.57
C VAL A 261 -3.24 9.42 -8.96
N THR A 262 -4.37 8.75 -8.86
CA THR A 262 -5.52 9.17 -8.06
C THR A 262 -5.62 8.34 -6.80
N ALA A 263 -5.70 9.01 -5.66
CA ALA A 263 -5.81 8.38 -4.36
C ALA A 263 -7.14 8.71 -3.69
N VAL A 264 -7.93 7.67 -3.37
CA VAL A 264 -9.21 7.83 -2.69
C VAL A 264 -8.98 7.96 -1.19
N MET A 265 -9.27 9.13 -0.64
CA MET A 265 -9.06 9.47 0.77
C MET A 265 -10.06 8.74 1.67
N LEU A 266 -9.55 8.04 2.70
CA LEU A 266 -10.41 7.24 3.59
C LEU A 266 -10.48 7.74 5.03
N ALA A 267 -9.37 8.26 5.55
CA ALA A 267 -9.19 8.41 6.99
C ALA A 267 -8.98 9.84 7.51
N ASP A 268 -8.69 10.80 6.64
CA ASP A 268 -8.20 12.12 7.04
C ASP A 268 -8.68 13.21 6.08
N THR A 269 -8.36 14.48 6.38
CA THR A 269 -8.69 15.61 5.50
C THR A 269 -7.66 15.77 4.38
N LEU A 270 -8.07 16.45 3.30
CA LEU A 270 -7.21 16.74 2.15
C LEU A 270 -5.92 17.46 2.56
N GLU A 271 -6.00 18.42 3.48
CA GLU A 271 -4.86 19.20 3.97
C GLU A 271 -3.81 18.29 4.58
N ARG A 272 -4.24 17.33 5.41
CA ARG A 272 -3.33 16.37 6.05
C ARG A 272 -2.72 15.38 5.07
N TYR A 273 -3.42 14.98 4.02
CA TYR A 273 -2.81 14.17 2.96
C TYR A 273 -1.76 14.96 2.19
N LYS A 274 -2.04 16.22 1.84
CA LYS A 274 -1.08 17.12 1.20
C LYS A 274 0.15 17.40 2.08
N GLU A 275 -0.05 17.61 3.39
CA GLU A 275 1.06 17.78 4.35
C GLU A 275 1.94 16.53 4.41
N ARG A 276 1.34 15.34 4.51
CA ARG A 276 2.08 14.06 4.52
C ARG A 276 2.82 13.83 3.22
N GLU A 277 2.19 14.12 2.08
CA GLU A 277 2.82 14.06 0.78
C GLU A 277 4.05 14.98 0.71
N LYS A 278 3.91 16.25 1.10
CA LYS A 278 5.03 17.21 1.16
C LYS A 278 6.15 16.71 2.07
N SER A 279 5.82 16.16 3.24
CA SER A 279 6.81 15.59 4.16
C SER A 279 7.56 14.42 3.53
N LEU A 280 6.85 13.42 2.99
CA LEU A 280 7.45 12.24 2.38
C LEU A 280 8.32 12.59 1.17
N ILE A 281 7.87 13.54 0.34
CA ILE A 281 8.65 14.05 -0.78
C ILE A 281 9.92 14.75 -0.28
N SER A 282 9.82 15.57 0.77
CA SER A 282 10.98 16.29 1.34
C SER A 282 12.00 15.32 1.93
N ASP A 283 11.55 14.29 2.64
CA ASP A 283 12.41 13.24 3.18
C ASP A 283 13.06 12.42 2.04
N PHE A 284 12.31 12.11 0.99
CA PHE A 284 12.85 11.43 -0.20
C PHE A 284 13.92 12.29 -0.88
N LYS A 285 13.68 13.58 -1.10
CA LYS A 285 14.66 14.53 -1.65
C LYS A 285 15.94 14.58 -0.83
N ARG A 286 15.84 14.58 0.50
CA ARG A 286 17.01 14.62 1.39
C ARG A 286 17.89 13.39 1.22
N LEU A 287 17.31 12.22 1.00
CA LEU A 287 18.03 10.95 0.83
C LEU A 287 18.46 10.67 -0.61
N CYS A 288 17.81 11.32 -1.58
CA CYS A 288 17.93 11.02 -3.01
C CYS A 288 18.07 12.32 -3.82
N HIS A 289 18.92 13.25 -3.36
CA HIS A 289 19.01 14.61 -3.93
C HIS A 289 19.30 14.61 -5.44
N GLU A 290 20.17 13.72 -5.91
CA GLU A 290 20.52 13.57 -7.34
C GLU A 290 19.38 12.99 -8.20
N LEU A 291 18.44 12.26 -7.58
CA LEU A 291 17.33 11.58 -8.27
C LEU A 291 16.16 12.50 -8.59
N TYR A 292 16.06 13.61 -7.86
CA TYR A 292 14.96 14.55 -7.97
C TYR A 292 15.27 15.74 -8.88
N HIS A 293 16.51 15.86 -9.39
CA HIS A 293 16.89 16.99 -10.23
C HIS A 293 16.18 16.95 -11.61
N GLY A 294 15.16 17.79 -11.76
CA GLY A 294 14.72 18.30 -13.07
C GLY A 294 13.25 18.10 -13.47
N MET A 295 12.39 17.43 -12.68
CA MET A 295 11.01 17.13 -13.12
C MET A 295 9.89 17.91 -12.42
N VAL A 296 10.17 18.68 -11.37
CA VAL A 296 9.14 19.44 -10.61
C VAL A 296 9.58 20.87 -10.33
N GLU A 297 10.21 21.52 -11.31
CA GLU A 297 10.41 22.98 -11.32
C GLU A 297 9.29 23.72 -12.06
N ASP A 298 8.39 23.00 -12.73
CA ASP A 298 7.22 23.63 -13.34
C ASP A 298 6.12 23.79 -12.28
N GLY A 299 5.99 25.01 -11.75
CA GLY A 299 5.12 25.39 -10.64
C GLY A 299 3.61 25.32 -10.91
N SER A 300 3.16 24.39 -11.76
CA SER A 300 1.76 24.24 -12.18
C SER A 300 0.97 23.17 -11.42
N HIS A 301 1.63 22.22 -10.74
CA HIS A 301 0.95 21.16 -9.99
C HIS A 301 1.25 21.22 -8.47
N ASP A 302 0.25 21.63 -7.68
CA ASP A 302 0.30 21.73 -6.20
C ASP A 302 0.47 20.37 -5.49
N SER A 303 0.34 19.24 -6.20
CA SER A 303 0.43 17.88 -5.65
C SER A 303 0.76 16.85 -6.75
N LEU A 304 1.58 15.84 -6.43
CA LEU A 304 1.90 14.71 -7.31
C LEU A 304 0.76 13.68 -7.37
N VAL A 305 -0.09 13.68 -6.34
CA VAL A 305 -1.22 12.76 -6.19
C VAL A 305 -2.53 13.50 -6.32
N GLN A 306 -3.41 13.06 -7.22
CA GLN A 306 -4.78 13.56 -7.25
C GLN A 306 -5.59 12.93 -6.11
N TRP A 307 -5.65 13.64 -4.98
CA TRP A 307 -6.46 13.25 -3.83
C TRP A 307 -7.95 13.49 -4.12
N VAL A 308 -8.78 12.45 -3.95
CA VAL A 308 -10.23 12.53 -4.17
C VAL A 308 -11.00 11.96 -2.99
N ASP A 309 -12.18 12.50 -2.73
CA ASP A 309 -13.09 11.95 -1.74
C ASP A 309 -13.67 10.60 -2.20
N ARG A 310 -14.07 9.80 -1.22
CA ARG A 310 -14.86 8.60 -1.46
C ARG A 310 -16.21 8.97 -2.07
N SER A 311 -16.66 8.21 -3.08
CA SER A 311 -17.97 8.37 -3.72
C SER A 311 -19.14 8.45 -2.72
N SER A 312 -19.06 7.65 -1.66
CA SER A 312 -19.99 7.68 -0.53
C SER A 312 -19.29 8.21 0.74
N PRO A 313 -19.35 9.52 1.04
CA PRO A 313 -18.66 10.11 2.18
C PRO A 313 -19.08 9.48 3.51
N ARG A 314 -18.09 9.09 4.33
CA ARG A 314 -18.33 8.54 5.66
C ARG A 314 -17.11 8.65 6.55
N ARG A 315 -17.34 8.56 7.87
CA ARG A 315 -16.24 8.44 8.83
C ARG A 315 -15.52 7.11 8.65
N PHE A 316 -14.20 7.15 8.80
CA PHE A 316 -13.37 5.95 8.80
C PHE A 316 -13.83 4.95 9.87
N GLY A 317 -13.78 3.65 9.54
CA GLY A 317 -14.27 2.54 10.36
C GLY A 317 -15.79 2.26 10.32
N LYS A 318 -16.61 3.08 9.66
CA LYS A 318 -18.07 2.86 9.54
C LYS A 318 -18.42 2.22 8.19
N VAL A 319 -18.94 1.01 8.13
CA VAL A 319 -19.48 0.43 6.87
C VAL A 319 -20.91 0.93 6.63
N LEU A 320 -21.21 1.41 5.42
CA LEU A 320 -22.56 1.82 5.02
C LEU A 320 -23.40 0.61 4.59
N HIS A 321 -24.72 0.80 4.63
CA HIS A 321 -25.66 -0.20 4.16
C HIS A 321 -25.43 -0.50 2.67
N GLY A 322 -25.31 -1.78 2.32
CA GLY A 322 -25.09 -2.23 0.94
C GLY A 322 -23.63 -2.42 0.54
N GLU A 323 -22.65 -1.81 1.22
CA GLU A 323 -21.22 -1.94 0.83
C GLU A 323 -20.73 -3.40 0.93
N ILE A 324 -21.17 -4.16 1.95
CA ILE A 324 -20.83 -5.58 2.10
C ILE A 324 -21.50 -6.42 1.00
N ALA A 325 -22.76 -6.12 0.67
CA ALA A 325 -23.47 -6.80 -0.42
C ALA A 325 -22.78 -6.54 -1.77
N MET A 326 -22.37 -5.30 -2.03
CA MET A 326 -21.61 -4.94 -3.23
C MET A 326 -20.27 -5.68 -3.30
N CYS A 327 -19.50 -5.76 -2.19
CA CYS A 327 -18.26 -6.54 -2.17
C CYS A 327 -18.52 -8.02 -2.50
N ARG A 328 -19.62 -8.60 -1.99
CA ARG A 328 -20.03 -9.97 -2.29
C ARG A 328 -20.39 -10.15 -3.76
N GLU A 329 -21.19 -9.26 -4.32
CA GLU A 329 -21.58 -9.30 -5.74
C GLU A 329 -20.35 -9.23 -6.64
N ILE A 330 -19.42 -8.32 -6.38
CA ILE A 330 -18.16 -8.22 -7.11
C ILE A 330 -17.38 -9.54 -6.99
N ALA A 331 -17.28 -10.11 -5.79
CA ALA A 331 -16.59 -11.39 -5.60
C ALA A 331 -17.26 -12.54 -6.35
N GLN A 332 -18.59 -12.60 -6.39
CA GLN A 332 -19.34 -13.62 -7.13
C GLN A 332 -19.18 -13.48 -8.65
N GLN A 333 -19.13 -12.25 -9.16
CA GLN A 333 -19.00 -11.98 -10.59
C GLN A 333 -17.57 -12.14 -11.12
N THR A 334 -16.57 -11.80 -10.30
CA THR A 334 -15.18 -11.64 -10.77
C THR A 334 -14.19 -12.59 -10.11
N GLY A 335 -14.58 -13.24 -9.01
CA GLY A 335 -13.67 -14.00 -8.15
C GLY A 335 -12.69 -13.12 -7.36
N ILE A 336 -12.85 -11.80 -7.36
CA ILE A 336 -12.02 -10.86 -6.62
C ILE A 336 -12.71 -10.43 -5.33
N LEU A 337 -12.05 -10.66 -4.21
CA LEU A 337 -12.57 -10.32 -2.89
C LEU A 337 -12.10 -8.92 -2.47
N LEU A 338 -13.03 -7.96 -2.51
CA LEU A 338 -12.81 -6.62 -1.98
C LEU A 338 -13.23 -6.53 -0.50
N ASP A 339 -12.72 -5.49 0.16
CA ASP A 339 -13.14 -5.06 1.48
C ASP A 339 -13.86 -3.70 1.40
N PRO A 340 -14.93 -3.50 2.18
CA PRO A 340 -15.71 -2.26 2.12
C PRO A 340 -14.96 -1.08 2.76
N MET A 341 -13.89 -1.32 3.51
CA MET A 341 -13.15 -0.27 4.22
C MET A 341 -12.16 0.46 3.31
N TYR A 342 -11.45 -0.26 2.45
CA TYR A 342 -10.37 0.24 1.62
C TYR A 342 -10.63 -0.01 0.13
N THR A 343 -10.53 -1.27 -0.30
CA THR A 343 -10.43 -1.62 -1.72
C THR A 343 -11.71 -1.36 -2.51
N LEU A 344 -12.89 -1.37 -1.87
CA LEU A 344 -14.14 -0.98 -2.53
C LEU A 344 -14.11 0.46 -3.05
N ALA A 345 -13.50 1.38 -2.29
CA ALA A 345 -13.42 2.79 -2.71
C ALA A 345 -12.52 2.96 -3.93
N GLY A 346 -11.40 2.21 -4.00
CA GLY A 346 -10.55 2.16 -5.18
C GLY A 346 -11.26 1.57 -6.39
N TRP A 347 -12.09 0.54 -6.18
CA TRP A 347 -12.89 -0.08 -7.24
C TRP A 347 -13.91 0.89 -7.84
N GLU A 348 -14.70 1.57 -7.01
CA GLU A 348 -15.68 2.56 -7.45
C GLU A 348 -15.01 3.66 -8.30
N GLN A 349 -13.84 4.13 -7.86
CA GLN A 349 -13.09 5.14 -8.59
C GLN A 349 -12.49 4.63 -9.90
N ALA A 350 -12.01 3.38 -9.94
CA ALA A 350 -11.51 2.75 -11.17
C ALA A 350 -12.63 2.58 -12.20
N VAL A 351 -13.81 2.14 -11.77
CA VAL A 351 -15.02 2.02 -12.61
C VAL A 351 -15.46 3.38 -13.14
N LYS A 352 -15.38 4.44 -12.33
CA LYS A 352 -15.67 5.81 -12.77
C LYS A 352 -14.69 6.28 -13.85
N LEU A 353 -13.39 6.08 -13.64
CA LEU A 353 -12.35 6.56 -14.54
C LEU A 353 -12.28 5.78 -15.86
N CYS A 354 -12.52 4.47 -15.85
CA CYS A 354 -12.41 3.64 -17.06
C CYS A 354 -13.50 3.92 -18.09
N ARG A 355 -14.54 4.66 -17.71
CA ARG A 355 -15.61 5.14 -18.59
C ARG A 355 -15.33 6.50 -19.21
N GLY A 356 -14.27 7.16 -18.75
CA GLY A 356 -13.84 8.45 -19.27
C GLY A 356 -12.98 8.27 -20.53
N ASP A 357 -11.77 8.80 -20.46
CA ASP A 357 -10.81 8.78 -21.56
C ASP A 357 -10.43 7.35 -21.98
N SER A 358 -10.77 6.99 -23.23
CA SER A 358 -10.50 5.67 -23.79
C SER A 358 -9.03 5.41 -24.12
N GLU A 359 -8.20 6.46 -24.24
CA GLU A 359 -6.77 6.31 -24.53
C GLU A 359 -5.95 5.98 -23.28
N THR A 360 -6.46 6.34 -22.10
CA THR A 360 -5.72 6.18 -20.85
C THR A 360 -6.05 4.83 -20.18
N LYS A 361 -5.01 4.03 -19.92
CA LYS A 361 -5.16 2.74 -19.23
C LYS A 361 -5.37 2.95 -17.74
N VAL A 362 -6.57 2.66 -17.24
CA VAL A 362 -6.87 2.73 -15.80
C VAL A 362 -6.35 1.47 -15.09
N VAL A 363 -5.55 1.66 -14.03
CA VAL A 363 -4.93 0.58 -13.25
C VAL A 363 -5.26 0.74 -11.78
N MET A 364 -6.09 -0.14 -11.23
CA MET A 364 -6.36 -0.20 -9.79
C MET A 364 -5.29 -1.03 -9.07
N ILE A 365 -4.74 -0.53 -7.97
CA ILE A 365 -3.90 -1.34 -7.06
C ILE A 365 -4.80 -2.01 -6.02
N HIS A 366 -4.90 -3.34 -6.04
CA HIS A 366 -5.61 -4.08 -5.02
C HIS A 366 -4.75 -4.17 -3.76
N THR A 367 -4.93 -3.21 -2.84
CA THR A 367 -4.04 -3.00 -1.69
C THR A 367 -4.15 -4.04 -0.57
N GLY A 368 -5.01 -5.05 -0.73
CA GLY A 368 -5.24 -6.13 0.23
C GLY A 368 -6.52 -5.90 1.03
N GLY A 369 -6.46 -6.04 2.35
CA GLY A 369 -7.61 -5.80 3.24
C GLY A 369 -8.37 -7.05 3.66
N THR A 370 -8.04 -8.22 3.10
CA THR A 370 -8.72 -9.50 3.38
C THR A 370 -8.73 -9.86 4.87
N LEU A 371 -7.64 -9.58 5.61
CA LEU A 371 -7.60 -9.82 7.06
C LEU A 371 -8.62 -8.96 7.84
N GLY A 372 -8.93 -7.77 7.35
CA GLY A 372 -9.95 -6.91 7.94
C GLY A 372 -11.37 -7.49 7.80
N LEU A 373 -11.60 -8.37 6.82
CA LEU A 373 -12.91 -9.00 6.62
C LEU A 373 -13.29 -9.90 7.79
N PHE A 374 -12.35 -10.58 8.45
CA PHE A 374 -12.66 -11.40 9.64
C PHE A 374 -13.24 -10.56 10.77
N GLY A 375 -12.71 -9.34 10.95
CA GLY A 375 -13.24 -8.41 11.93
C GLY A 375 -14.60 -7.83 11.57
N LEU A 376 -14.79 -7.52 10.29
CA LEU A 376 -16.09 -7.10 9.78
C LEU A 376 -17.11 -8.23 9.90
N ALA A 377 -16.73 -9.49 9.70
CA ALA A 377 -17.59 -10.65 9.89
C ALA A 377 -18.03 -10.81 11.35
N GLN A 378 -17.15 -10.51 12.32
CA GLN A 378 -17.55 -10.48 13.73
C GLN A 378 -18.53 -9.35 14.03
N ARG A 379 -18.28 -8.14 13.49
CA ARG A 379 -19.10 -6.95 13.76
C ARG A 379 -20.44 -6.94 13.01
N TYR A 380 -20.48 -7.50 11.81
CA TYR A 380 -21.62 -7.52 10.90
C TYR A 380 -22.02 -8.96 10.56
N SER A 381 -22.05 -9.85 11.56
CA SER A 381 -22.25 -11.30 11.39
C SER A 381 -23.44 -11.66 10.51
N LEU A 382 -24.59 -10.98 10.69
CA LEU A 382 -25.77 -11.18 9.86
C LEU A 382 -25.52 -10.94 8.37
N GLN A 383 -24.62 -10.02 8.01
CA GLN A 383 -24.28 -9.71 6.62
C GLN A 383 -23.19 -10.62 6.07
N PHE A 384 -22.60 -11.52 6.87
CA PHE A 384 -21.60 -12.50 6.41
C PHE A 384 -22.12 -13.95 6.48
N THR A 385 -23.29 -14.18 7.07
CA THR A 385 -23.96 -15.48 7.07
C THR A 385 -24.86 -15.67 5.85
N THR A 386 -24.88 -16.89 5.29
CA THR A 386 -25.83 -17.32 4.26
C THR A 386 -27.24 -17.48 4.86
N ASP A 387 -28.27 -17.35 4.04
CA ASP A 387 -29.66 -17.46 4.50
C ASP A 387 -30.00 -18.84 5.08
N GLU A 388 -29.30 -19.90 4.69
CA GLU A 388 -29.40 -21.25 5.29
C GLU A 388 -29.04 -21.26 6.80
N LEU A 389 -28.02 -20.50 7.20
CA LEU A 389 -27.64 -20.38 8.61
C LEU A 389 -28.58 -19.47 9.40
N ARG A 390 -29.20 -18.48 8.75
CA ARG A 390 -30.23 -17.61 9.37
C ARG A 390 -31.51 -18.39 9.69
N GLN A 391 -31.90 -19.33 8.84
CA GLN A 391 -33.04 -20.21 9.09
C GLN A 391 -32.75 -21.21 10.22
N SER A 392 -31.51 -21.71 10.35
CA SER A 392 -31.14 -22.64 11.44
C SER A 392 -31.15 -22.02 12.85
N LYS A 393 -31.00 -20.69 12.96
CA LYS A 393 -31.10 -19.94 14.24
C LYS A 393 -32.49 -19.34 14.48
N GLY A 394 -33.43 -19.56 13.55
CA GLY A 394 -34.77 -18.98 13.56
C GLY A 394 -35.88 -19.89 14.08
N GLY A 395 -35.57 -21.08 14.61
CA GLY A 395 -36.52 -21.92 15.35
C GLY A 395 -35.86 -22.45 16.60
N GLN A 396 -36.41 -22.42 17.80
CA GLN A 396 -37.73 -22.09 18.37
C GLN A 396 -37.48 -21.96 19.90
N PRO A 397 -38.49 -21.69 20.73
CA PRO A 397 -39.42 -20.56 20.81
C PRO A 397 -38.99 -19.52 21.86
#